data_AF-A0A673INH0-F1
#
_entry.id   AF-A0A673INH0-F1
#
_cell.length_a   1.000
_cell.length_b   1.000
_cell.length_c   1.000
_cell.angle_alpha   90.00
_cell.angle_beta   90.00
_cell.angle_gamma   90.00
#
_symmetry.space_group_name_H-M   'P 1'
#
loop_
_entity.id
_entity.type
_entity.pdbx_description
1 polymer ?
#
loop_
_entity_poly.entity_id
_entity_poly.type
_entity_poly.pdbx_seq_one_letter_code
_entity_poly.pdbx_strand_id
1 'polypeptide(L)'
;MSGYEKLICMFLLINVQHCSFFPLSDNDINITGPFYPFGTGDTVNGRIDDGSSSVIYLQQPFIFFGQTYNQIYVNNNGHLTFDGAWYSYSPYQFPAYGGKDLIAPFWTDIDNRWNGVISYQQYTSGSVLTQATQDINQYFPDLSFSASWVFVATWDRVAYYYNSGIETSFQVVLISNGHLSFVVINYGAIAPTQRYVQAGYDTIDSSHHFSITGSLQNDITSLPHSSNVNVPGRWAFRTDHGSRGCQFNGNVASLTNCMPYFLFAARL
;
A
#
# COMPACT_ATOMS: atom_id res chain seq x y z
N MET A 1 13.82 -34.98 14.64
CA MET A 1 13.40 -34.94 13.22
C MET A 1 12.80 -33.57 12.95
N SER A 2 13.68 -32.61 12.62
CA SER A 2 13.62 -31.77 11.40
C SER A 2 12.75 -30.51 11.54
N GLY A 3 13.22 -29.53 12.30
CA GLY A 3 12.79 -28.14 12.18
C GLY A 3 13.54 -27.49 11.02
N TYR A 4 12.81 -26.88 10.09
CA TYR A 4 13.40 -26.12 9.00
C TYR A 4 13.70 -24.69 9.47
N GLU A 5 14.95 -24.43 9.86
CA GLU A 5 15.45 -23.06 10.03
C GLU A 5 15.68 -22.44 8.64
N LYS A 6 14.90 -21.42 8.27
CA LYS A 6 15.14 -20.67 7.03
C LYS A 6 16.26 -19.65 7.28
N LEU A 7 17.39 -19.86 6.62
CA LEU A 7 18.54 -18.97 6.57
C LEU A 7 18.29 -17.86 5.54
N ILE A 8 18.24 -16.59 5.97
CA ILE A 8 18.36 -15.44 5.04
C ILE A 8 19.66 -14.72 5.40
N CYS A 9 20.73 -15.05 4.68
CA CYS A 9 21.98 -14.28 4.72
C CYS A 9 21.92 -13.18 3.66
N MET A 10 21.86 -11.92 4.07
CA MET A 10 22.15 -10.80 3.20
C MET A 10 23.68 -10.64 3.15
N PHE A 11 24.27 -10.81 1.96
CA PHE A 11 25.70 -10.60 1.74
C PHE A 11 26.03 -9.11 1.90
N LEU A 12 26.56 -8.72 3.06
CA LEU A 12 27.37 -7.52 3.20
C LEU A 12 28.84 -7.95 3.24
N LEU A 13 29.53 -7.69 2.13
CA LEU A 13 30.98 -7.67 2.12
C LEU A 13 31.43 -6.54 3.07
N ILE A 14 31.88 -6.92 4.27
CA ILE A 14 33.01 -6.39 5.06
C ILE A 14 32.69 -6.49 6.57
N ASN A 15 33.51 -7.33 7.22
CA ASN A 15 33.81 -7.42 8.65
C ASN A 15 32.72 -7.83 9.65
N VAL A 16 32.83 -9.12 10.00
CA VAL A 16 32.38 -9.82 11.19
C VAL A 16 32.52 -8.99 12.48
N GLN A 17 31.40 -8.67 13.13
CA GLN A 17 31.13 -9.02 14.54
C GLN A 17 29.71 -8.57 14.95
N HIS A 18 28.97 -9.53 15.54
CA HIS A 18 27.63 -9.44 16.14
C HIS A 18 26.42 -9.50 15.19
N CYS A 19 26.13 -10.72 14.72
CA CYS A 19 24.75 -11.13 14.46
C CYS A 19 24.03 -11.30 15.81
N SER A 20 23.22 -10.32 16.20
CA SER A 20 22.30 -10.48 17.32
C SER A 20 21.10 -11.29 16.84
N PHE A 21 20.93 -12.51 17.35
CA PHE A 21 19.69 -13.26 17.20
C PHE A 21 18.63 -12.61 18.07
N PHE A 22 17.61 -12.00 17.45
CA PHE A 22 16.35 -11.73 18.14
C PHE A 22 15.43 -12.91 17.89
N PRO A 23 15.15 -13.76 18.90
CA PRO A 23 14.05 -14.71 18.77
C PRO A 23 12.76 -13.90 18.70
N LEU A 24 12.11 -13.91 17.53
CA LEU A 24 10.72 -13.47 17.44
C LEU A 24 9.89 -14.50 18.21
N SER A 25 9.22 -14.07 19.28
CA SER A 25 8.26 -14.92 19.97
C SER A 25 7.05 -15.12 19.05
N ASP A 26 6.59 -16.36 18.89
CA ASP A 26 5.41 -16.72 18.08
C ASP A 26 4.09 -16.07 18.56
N ASN A 27 4.12 -15.25 19.62
CA ASN A 27 2.93 -14.71 20.28
C ASN A 27 2.67 -13.21 20.06
N ASP A 28 3.44 -12.49 19.24
CA ASP A 28 3.25 -11.05 18.99
C ASP A 28 3.08 -10.66 17.50
N ILE A 29 2.84 -11.62 16.60
CA ILE A 29 2.41 -11.29 15.24
C ILE A 29 0.95 -10.85 15.32
N ASN A 30 0.72 -9.54 15.36
CA ASN A 30 -0.60 -8.98 15.18
C ASN A 30 -1.02 -9.25 13.72
N ILE A 31 -1.62 -10.41 13.45
CA ILE A 31 -2.11 -10.86 12.13
C ILE A 31 -3.15 -9.87 11.54
N THR A 32 -3.60 -8.92 12.35
CA THR A 32 -4.50 -7.82 11.99
C THR A 32 -3.86 -6.71 11.16
N GLY A 33 -2.52 -6.67 11.01
CA GLY A 33 -1.80 -5.66 10.22
C GLY A 33 -1.80 -4.26 10.85
N PRO A 34 -0.95 -3.33 10.36
CA PRO A 34 -0.85 -1.97 10.90
C PRO A 34 -1.97 -1.07 10.35
N PHE A 35 -3.23 -1.45 10.54
CA PHE A 35 -4.38 -0.73 9.98
C PHE A 35 -4.72 0.55 10.76
N TYR A 36 -5.07 1.60 10.01
CA TYR A 36 -5.83 2.73 10.50
C TYR A 36 -7.25 2.27 10.86
N PRO A 37 -7.96 2.96 11.77
CA PRO A 37 -9.34 2.61 12.11
C PRO A 37 -10.25 2.49 10.89
N PHE A 38 -11.10 1.46 10.87
CA PHE A 38 -12.11 1.20 9.84
C PHE A 38 -13.31 0.47 10.46
N GLY A 39 -14.41 0.39 9.72
CA GLY A 39 -15.63 -0.30 10.13
C GLY A 39 -16.75 0.66 10.52
N THR A 40 -17.01 0.84 11.81
CA THR A 40 -18.17 1.62 12.29
C THR A 40 -18.15 3.05 11.76
N GLY A 41 -19.15 3.40 10.93
CA GLY A 41 -19.30 4.73 10.33
C GLY A 41 -18.73 4.87 8.93
N ASP A 42 -18.04 3.85 8.41
CA ASP A 42 -17.53 3.83 7.04
C ASP A 42 -18.67 3.69 6.03
N THR A 43 -18.44 4.20 4.82
CA THR A 43 -19.27 3.85 3.66
C THR A 43 -18.82 2.49 3.12
N VAL A 44 -19.77 1.61 2.81
CA VAL A 44 -19.49 0.24 2.35
C VAL A 44 -19.84 0.11 0.88
N ASN A 45 -18.91 -0.45 0.09
CA ASN A 45 -19.15 -0.80 -1.30
C ASN A 45 -20.20 -1.91 -1.42
N GLY A 46 -20.90 -1.93 -2.55
CA GLY A 46 -21.81 -3.02 -2.88
C GLY A 46 -21.08 -4.38 -2.88
N ARG A 47 -21.79 -5.42 -2.41
CA ARG A 47 -21.40 -6.82 -2.55
C ARG A 47 -21.63 -7.28 -3.99
N ILE A 48 -20.71 -6.93 -4.87
CA ILE A 48 -20.83 -7.06 -6.32
C ILE A 48 -19.50 -7.57 -6.88
N ASP A 49 -19.59 -8.58 -7.72
CA ASP A 49 -18.48 -9.10 -8.50
C ASP A 49 -17.97 -8.04 -9.48
N ASP A 50 -16.67 -7.84 -9.56
CA ASP A 50 -16.07 -6.78 -10.38
C ASP A 50 -16.69 -5.39 -10.11
N GLY A 51 -17.15 -5.15 -8.88
CA GLY A 51 -17.83 -3.91 -8.50
C GLY A 51 -16.89 -2.72 -8.29
N SER A 52 -17.48 -1.54 -8.10
CA SER A 52 -16.76 -0.32 -7.71
C SER A 52 -17.69 0.56 -6.89
N SER A 53 -17.12 1.47 -6.09
CA SER A 53 -17.87 2.56 -5.48
C SER A 53 -18.52 3.45 -6.56
N SER A 54 -19.54 4.23 -6.16
CA SER A 54 -19.89 5.46 -6.88
C SER A 54 -18.74 6.48 -6.76
N VAL A 55 -18.87 7.63 -7.45
CA VAL A 55 -17.88 8.72 -7.31
C VAL A 55 -17.81 9.17 -5.85
N ILE A 56 -16.59 9.21 -5.31
CA ILE A 56 -16.32 9.72 -3.97
C ILE A 56 -15.68 11.09 -4.14
N TYR A 57 -16.42 12.16 -3.82
CA TYR A 57 -15.85 13.50 -3.81
C TYR A 57 -14.95 13.68 -2.59
N LEU A 58 -13.72 14.15 -2.82
CA LEU A 58 -12.75 14.37 -1.76
C LEU A 58 -13.09 15.67 -1.02
N GLN A 59 -13.06 15.63 0.31
CA GLN A 59 -13.29 16.81 1.16
C GLN A 59 -12.14 17.81 1.07
N GLN A 60 -10.95 17.36 0.66
CA GLN A 60 -9.82 18.19 0.27
C GLN A 60 -9.17 17.60 -0.99
N PRO A 61 -8.59 18.42 -1.88
CA PRO A 61 -7.89 17.90 -3.05
C PRO A 61 -6.70 17.02 -2.65
N PHE A 62 -6.48 15.95 -3.41
CA PHE A 62 -5.32 15.08 -3.27
C PHE A 62 -4.39 15.26 -4.47
N ILE A 63 -3.10 15.46 -4.23
CA ILE A 63 -2.12 15.64 -5.30
C ILE A 63 -1.42 14.30 -5.52
N PHE A 64 -1.56 13.74 -6.73
CA PHE A 64 -0.89 12.52 -7.15
C PHE A 64 0.03 12.84 -8.33
N PHE A 65 1.33 12.89 -8.04
CA PHE A 65 2.44 13.22 -8.94
C PHE A 65 2.20 14.49 -9.78
N GLY A 66 1.85 15.58 -9.11
CA GLY A 66 1.58 16.88 -9.73
C GLY A 66 0.17 17.05 -10.29
N GLN A 67 -0.62 15.98 -10.36
CA GLN A 67 -2.03 16.05 -10.76
C GLN A 67 -2.94 16.18 -9.54
N THR A 68 -3.80 17.19 -9.55
CA THR A 68 -4.75 17.42 -8.46
C THR A 68 -6.07 16.73 -8.75
N TYR A 69 -6.47 15.84 -7.85
CA TYR A 69 -7.73 15.12 -7.90
C TYR A 69 -8.69 15.60 -6.82
N ASN A 70 -9.97 15.72 -7.20
CA ASN A 70 -11.08 16.06 -6.30
C ASN A 70 -12.08 14.91 -6.13
N GLN A 71 -11.78 13.77 -6.73
CA GLN A 71 -12.61 12.58 -6.67
C GLN A 71 -11.74 11.33 -6.70
N ILE A 72 -12.30 10.23 -6.21
CA ILE A 72 -11.69 8.89 -6.26
C ILE A 72 -12.77 7.83 -6.37
N TYR A 73 -12.38 6.63 -6.78
CA TYR A 73 -13.21 5.42 -6.80
C TYR A 73 -12.47 4.30 -6.10
N VAL A 74 -13.18 3.57 -5.23
CA VAL A 74 -12.66 2.37 -4.57
C VAL A 74 -13.19 1.15 -5.32
N ASN A 75 -12.31 0.41 -5.98
CA ASN A 75 -12.70 -0.75 -6.75
C ASN A 75 -12.71 -2.02 -5.91
N ASN A 76 -13.65 -2.94 -6.18
CA ASN A 76 -13.74 -4.19 -5.41
C ASN A 76 -12.51 -5.09 -5.63
N ASN A 77 -11.86 -5.00 -6.80
CA ASN A 77 -10.66 -5.75 -7.16
C ASN A 77 -9.35 -5.19 -6.57
N GLY A 78 -9.42 -4.25 -5.61
CA GLY A 78 -8.26 -3.88 -4.80
C GLY A 78 -7.37 -2.77 -5.38
N HIS A 79 -7.97 -1.88 -6.17
CA HIS A 79 -7.33 -0.66 -6.67
C HIS A 79 -8.22 0.58 -6.55
N LEU A 80 -7.57 1.74 -6.64
CA LEU A 80 -8.19 3.06 -6.69
C LEU A 80 -7.92 3.70 -8.05
N THR A 81 -8.92 4.36 -8.59
CA THR A 81 -8.83 5.22 -9.78
C THR A 81 -9.38 6.61 -9.49
N PHE A 82 -8.97 7.59 -10.28
CA PHE A 82 -9.39 8.98 -10.10
C PHE A 82 -10.31 9.49 -11.23
N ASP A 83 -10.25 8.87 -12.41
CA ASP A 83 -10.97 9.31 -13.61
C ASP A 83 -12.36 8.67 -13.78
N GLY A 84 -12.61 7.54 -13.12
CA GLY A 84 -13.87 6.81 -13.19
C GLY A 84 -13.80 5.45 -12.53
N ALA A 85 -14.96 4.81 -12.33
CA ALA A 85 -15.02 3.41 -11.95
C ALA A 85 -14.34 2.54 -13.02
N TRP A 86 -13.57 1.54 -12.59
CA TRP A 86 -12.85 0.65 -13.50
C TRP A 86 -12.83 -0.79 -13.02
N TYR A 87 -13.60 -1.65 -13.70
CA TYR A 87 -13.98 -3.00 -13.26
C TYR A 87 -12.97 -4.11 -13.63
N SER A 88 -11.70 -3.76 -13.84
CA SER A 88 -10.71 -4.75 -14.25
C SER A 88 -10.29 -5.64 -13.07
N TYR A 89 -10.42 -6.96 -13.22
CA TYR A 89 -9.94 -7.95 -12.25
C TYR A 89 -8.57 -8.55 -12.58
N SER A 90 -8.07 -8.29 -13.79
CA SER A 90 -6.82 -8.89 -14.27
C SER A 90 -5.67 -7.89 -14.15
N PRO A 91 -4.75 -8.09 -13.18
CA PRO A 91 -3.64 -7.17 -12.99
C PRO A 91 -2.62 -7.23 -14.15
N TYR A 92 -1.99 -6.09 -14.41
CA TYR A 92 -0.82 -5.97 -15.27
C TYR A 92 0.40 -5.49 -14.49
N GLN A 93 1.58 -5.67 -15.07
CA GLN A 93 2.85 -5.25 -14.48
C GLN A 93 3.03 -3.74 -14.59
N PHE A 94 3.47 -3.08 -13.51
CA PHE A 94 3.99 -1.71 -13.59
C PHE A 94 5.49 -1.71 -13.90
N PRO A 95 6.00 -0.79 -14.74
CA PRO A 95 5.25 0.22 -15.49
C PRO A 95 4.41 -0.39 -16.62
N ALA A 96 3.17 0.08 -16.76
CA ALA A 96 2.23 -0.42 -17.75
C ALA A 96 2.10 0.48 -18.99
N TYR A 97 2.62 1.72 -18.92
CA TYR A 97 2.44 2.75 -19.92
C TYR A 97 0.96 2.95 -20.29
N GLY A 98 0.09 2.86 -19.28
CA GLY A 98 -1.35 2.94 -19.42
C GLY A 98 -1.88 4.38 -19.37
N GLY A 99 -3.15 4.55 -19.71
CA GLY A 99 -3.83 5.86 -19.71
C GLY A 99 -4.51 6.22 -18.38
N LYS A 100 -4.09 5.65 -17.24
CA LYS A 100 -4.76 5.84 -15.95
C LYS A 100 -3.77 6.04 -14.82
N ASP A 101 -4.09 6.97 -13.93
CA ASP A 101 -3.50 7.03 -12.60
C ASP A 101 -4.18 6.00 -11.70
N LEU A 102 -3.37 5.14 -11.09
CA LEU A 102 -3.80 3.93 -10.41
C LEU A 102 -3.01 3.75 -9.12
N ILE A 103 -3.70 3.55 -8.00
CA ILE A 103 -3.11 3.06 -6.76
C ILE A 103 -3.68 1.66 -6.50
N ALA A 104 -2.82 0.65 -6.52
CA ALA A 104 -3.21 -0.74 -6.38
C ALA A 104 -2.59 -1.29 -5.08
N PRO A 105 -3.21 -1.13 -3.90
CA PRO A 105 -2.70 -1.77 -2.69
C PRO A 105 -2.62 -3.29 -2.85
N PHE A 106 -3.58 -3.89 -3.54
CA PHE A 106 -3.59 -5.33 -3.82
C PHE A 106 -4.55 -5.62 -4.98
N TRP A 107 -4.12 -5.42 -6.22
CA TRP A 107 -4.99 -5.60 -7.39
C TRP A 107 -5.02 -7.06 -7.84
N THR A 108 -6.18 -7.69 -7.71
CA THR A 108 -6.48 -9.03 -8.21
C THR A 108 -7.99 -9.24 -8.32
N ASP A 109 -8.39 -10.41 -8.81
CA ASP A 109 -9.78 -10.82 -8.94
C ASP A 109 -10.39 -11.18 -7.58
N ILE A 110 -11.08 -10.21 -6.97
CA ILE A 110 -11.68 -10.26 -5.63
C ILE A 110 -13.20 -10.33 -5.74
N ASP A 111 -13.81 -11.24 -4.97
CA ASP A 111 -15.25 -11.42 -4.91
C ASP A 111 -15.75 -11.24 -3.48
N ASN A 112 -16.41 -10.10 -3.23
CA ASN A 112 -17.00 -9.76 -1.93
C ASN A 112 -18.49 -10.13 -1.81
N ARG A 113 -19.06 -10.89 -2.74
CA ARG A 113 -20.49 -11.29 -2.70
C ARG A 113 -20.82 -12.14 -1.48
N TRP A 114 -19.90 -13.00 -1.07
CA TRP A 114 -20.14 -14.03 -0.04
C TRP A 114 -19.39 -13.79 1.27
N ASN A 115 -18.21 -13.15 1.23
CA ASN A 115 -17.41 -12.82 2.41
C ASN A 115 -16.71 -11.46 2.26
N GLY A 116 -16.15 -11.00 3.37
CA GLY A 116 -15.43 -9.73 3.44
C GLY A 116 -16.29 -8.49 3.31
N VAL A 117 -15.68 -7.34 3.60
CA VAL A 117 -16.28 -6.02 3.49
C VAL A 117 -15.26 -5.09 2.85
N ILE A 118 -15.73 -4.25 1.93
CA ILE A 118 -14.91 -3.21 1.31
C ILE A 118 -15.52 -1.89 1.75
N SER A 119 -14.78 -1.11 2.52
CA SER A 119 -15.28 0.13 3.13
C SER A 119 -14.28 1.26 3.00
N TYR A 120 -14.78 2.49 3.09
CA TYR A 120 -13.94 3.67 3.07
C TYR A 120 -14.52 4.83 3.91
N GLN A 121 -13.63 5.71 4.36
CA GLN A 121 -13.98 6.89 5.13
C GLN A 121 -12.99 8.04 4.91
N GLN A 122 -13.48 9.28 5.04
CA GLN A 122 -12.68 10.50 5.07
C GLN A 122 -12.66 11.11 6.47
N TYR A 123 -11.52 11.69 6.83
CA TYR A 123 -11.30 12.38 8.10
C TYR A 123 -10.68 13.75 7.83
N THR A 124 -11.22 14.78 8.48
CA THR A 124 -10.64 16.14 8.50
C THR A 124 -10.39 16.63 9.93
N SER A 125 -10.59 15.76 10.92
CA SER A 125 -10.36 16.02 12.34
C SER A 125 -10.24 14.69 13.12
N GLY A 126 -9.86 14.78 14.40
CA GLY A 126 -9.81 13.63 15.30
C GLY A 126 -8.49 12.87 15.30
N SER A 127 -8.46 11.76 16.03
CA SER A 127 -7.25 10.97 16.30
C SER A 127 -6.60 10.39 15.04
N VAL A 128 -7.36 10.17 13.97
CA VAL A 128 -6.84 9.67 12.69
C VAL A 128 -5.86 10.65 12.05
N LEU A 129 -6.12 11.96 12.12
CA LEU A 129 -5.18 12.99 11.63
C LEU A 129 -3.93 13.06 12.51
N THR A 130 -4.09 12.90 13.82
CA THR A 130 -2.95 12.84 14.75
C THR A 130 -2.03 11.67 14.44
N GLN A 131 -2.60 10.47 14.24
CA GLN A 131 -1.84 9.27 13.85
C GLN A 131 -1.13 9.49 12.51
N ALA A 132 -1.85 9.97 11.49
CA ALA A 132 -1.28 10.27 10.17
C ALA A 132 -0.13 11.28 10.24
N THR A 133 -0.27 12.31 11.06
CA THR A 133 0.77 13.31 11.29
C THR A 133 2.01 12.69 11.93
N GLN A 134 1.83 11.84 12.95
CA GLN A 134 2.93 11.15 13.63
C GLN A 134 3.66 10.19 12.69
N ASP A 135 2.91 9.36 11.97
CA ASP A 135 3.46 8.39 11.02
C ASP A 135 4.29 9.08 9.93
N ILE A 136 3.74 10.11 9.28
CA ILE A 136 4.45 10.82 8.21
C ILE A 136 5.68 11.55 8.74
N ASN A 137 5.62 12.20 9.91
CA ASN A 137 6.81 12.84 10.50
C ASN A 137 7.86 11.82 10.95
N GLN A 138 7.46 10.60 11.31
CA GLN A 138 8.40 9.52 11.60
C GLN A 138 9.11 9.04 10.33
N TYR A 139 8.37 8.88 9.22
CA TYR A 139 8.93 8.34 7.97
C TYR A 139 9.64 9.39 7.11
N PHE A 140 9.25 10.66 7.23
CA PHE A 140 9.75 11.80 6.46
C PHE A 140 10.06 13.00 7.37
N PRO A 141 11.05 12.89 8.27
CA PRO A 141 11.30 13.87 9.34
C PRO A 141 11.68 15.27 8.84
N ASP A 142 12.20 15.39 7.62
CA ASP A 142 12.65 16.67 7.05
C ASP A 142 11.51 17.58 6.56
N LEU A 143 10.26 17.11 6.56
CA LEU A 143 9.13 17.83 5.95
C LEU A 143 8.33 18.71 6.91
N SER A 144 8.43 18.50 8.23
CA SER A 144 7.58 19.17 9.24
C SER A 144 6.09 19.16 8.84
N PHE A 145 5.51 17.96 8.78
CA PHE A 145 4.17 17.73 8.25
C PHE A 145 3.07 17.82 9.32
N SER A 146 1.86 18.20 8.92
CA SER A 146 0.64 18.13 9.73
C SER A 146 -0.54 17.78 8.82
N ALA A 147 -1.18 16.63 9.04
CA ALA A 147 -2.28 16.17 8.21
C ALA A 147 -3.52 17.05 8.42
N SER A 148 -4.16 17.49 7.33
CA SER A 148 -5.48 18.13 7.36
C SER A 148 -6.57 17.26 6.75
N TRP A 149 -6.19 16.17 6.08
CA TRP A 149 -7.12 15.23 5.46
C TRP A 149 -6.52 13.83 5.39
N VAL A 150 -7.35 12.84 5.68
CA VAL A 150 -7.02 11.41 5.55
C VAL A 150 -8.19 10.68 4.90
N PHE A 151 -7.91 9.88 3.89
CA PHE A 151 -8.86 8.90 3.33
C PHE A 151 -8.36 7.50 3.60
N VAL A 152 -9.22 6.65 4.17
CA VAL A 152 -8.92 5.25 4.45
C VAL A 152 -9.85 4.40 3.59
N ALA A 153 -9.31 3.46 2.83
CA ALA A 153 -10.08 2.41 2.17
C ALA A 153 -9.52 1.04 2.55
N THR A 154 -10.40 0.15 2.99
CA THR A 154 -10.05 -1.16 3.55
C THR A 154 -10.83 -2.25 2.82
N TRP A 155 -10.12 -3.29 2.41
CA TRP A 155 -10.67 -4.57 2.00
C TRP A 155 -10.42 -5.52 3.15
N ASP A 156 -11.45 -5.80 3.95
CA ASP A 156 -11.35 -6.64 5.14
C ASP A 156 -11.93 -8.03 4.88
N ARG A 157 -11.12 -9.07 5.10
CA ARG A 157 -11.47 -10.50 4.98
C ARG A 157 -12.14 -10.84 3.63
N VAL A 158 -11.69 -10.20 2.56
CA VAL A 158 -12.22 -10.45 1.20
C VAL A 158 -11.67 -11.77 0.63
N ALA A 159 -12.45 -12.42 -0.23
CA ALA A 159 -12.02 -13.60 -0.98
C ALA A 159 -11.57 -13.26 -2.40
N TYR A 160 -10.76 -14.15 -2.95
CA TYR A 160 -10.55 -14.24 -4.39
C TYR A 160 -11.80 -14.82 -5.05
N TYR A 161 -12.06 -14.43 -6.30
CA TYR A 161 -13.16 -15.00 -7.08
C TYR A 161 -13.10 -16.53 -7.09
N TYR A 162 -14.27 -17.14 -6.87
CA TYR A 162 -14.49 -18.59 -6.74
C TYR A 162 -13.85 -19.26 -5.51
N ASN A 163 -13.32 -18.50 -4.55
CA ASN A 163 -12.67 -19.05 -3.35
C ASN A 163 -13.21 -18.43 -2.05
N SER A 164 -14.53 -18.52 -1.81
CA SER A 164 -15.15 -18.00 -0.59
C SER A 164 -14.55 -18.66 0.68
N GLY A 165 -14.45 -17.90 1.77
CA GLY A 165 -13.99 -18.43 3.06
C GLY A 165 -12.48 -18.30 3.31
N ILE A 166 -11.72 -17.81 2.33
CA ILE A 166 -10.37 -17.28 2.57
C ILE A 166 -10.46 -15.87 3.14
N GLU A 167 -9.44 -15.45 3.90
CA GLU A 167 -9.38 -14.11 4.49
C GLU A 167 -8.13 -13.38 4.01
N THR A 168 -8.32 -12.39 3.14
CA THR A 168 -7.29 -11.43 2.75
C THR A 168 -7.73 -10.05 3.24
N SER A 169 -6.90 -9.37 4.02
CA SER A 169 -7.15 -8.01 4.50
C SER A 169 -5.99 -7.08 4.11
N PHE A 170 -6.33 -5.94 3.53
CA PHE A 170 -5.38 -4.89 3.18
C PHE A 170 -6.07 -3.53 3.17
N GLN A 171 -5.27 -2.47 3.25
CA GLN A 171 -5.76 -1.10 3.37
C GLN A 171 -4.85 -0.14 2.62
N VAL A 172 -5.45 0.91 2.07
CA VAL A 172 -4.76 2.08 1.53
C VAL A 172 -5.22 3.33 2.28
N VAL A 173 -4.27 4.19 2.63
CA VAL A 173 -4.49 5.44 3.33
C VAL A 173 -3.86 6.57 2.52
N LEU A 174 -4.68 7.52 2.09
CA LEU A 174 -4.21 8.75 1.45
C LEU A 174 -4.17 9.84 2.51
N ILE A 175 -3.02 10.48 2.69
CA ILE A 175 -2.77 11.48 3.73
C ILE A 175 -2.34 12.77 3.05
N SER A 176 -2.98 13.89 3.37
CA SER A 176 -2.67 15.19 2.76
C SER A 176 -2.78 16.34 3.76
N ASN A 177 -2.04 17.41 3.47
CA ASN A 177 -2.23 18.73 4.08
C ASN A 177 -2.68 19.81 3.07
N GLY A 178 -3.08 19.39 1.86
CA GLY A 178 -3.39 20.27 0.72
C GLY A 178 -2.19 20.63 -0.17
N HIS A 179 -0.96 20.36 0.28
CA HIS A 179 0.28 20.60 -0.48
C HIS A 179 1.16 19.37 -0.61
N LEU A 180 1.34 18.65 0.50
CA LEU A 180 2.04 17.38 0.58
C LEU A 180 1.02 16.25 0.58
N SER A 181 1.32 15.15 -0.11
CA SER A 181 0.41 14.04 -0.32
C SER A 181 1.16 12.73 -0.21
N PHE A 182 0.62 11.79 0.54
CA PHE A 182 1.24 10.50 0.82
C PHE A 182 0.26 9.37 0.59
N VAL A 183 0.78 8.26 0.09
CA VAL A 183 0.08 6.98 -0.02
C VAL A 183 0.72 6.02 0.96
N VAL A 184 -0.07 5.48 1.89
CA VAL A 184 0.32 4.41 2.79
C VAL A 184 -0.48 3.16 2.46
N ILE A 185 0.19 2.03 2.28
CA ILE A 185 -0.43 0.73 2.05
C ILE A 185 -0.11 -0.15 3.24
N ASN A 186 -1.14 -0.78 3.82
CA ASN A 186 -1.03 -1.67 4.96
C ASN A 186 -1.57 -3.06 4.59
N TYR A 187 -0.90 -4.10 5.06
CA TYR A 187 -1.28 -5.50 4.88
C TYR A 187 -1.56 -6.16 6.23
N GLY A 188 -2.70 -6.85 6.33
CA GLY A 188 -3.04 -7.76 7.41
C GLY A 188 -2.81 -9.20 6.96
N ALA A 189 -3.67 -10.14 7.36
CA ALA A 189 -3.63 -11.50 6.84
C ALA A 189 -3.80 -11.52 5.31
N ILE A 190 -2.91 -12.22 4.59
CA ILE A 190 -3.02 -12.44 3.14
C ILE A 190 -3.10 -13.94 2.89
N ALA A 191 -4.22 -14.41 2.32
CA ALA A 191 -4.39 -15.82 2.00
C ALA A 191 -3.52 -16.21 0.79
N PRO A 192 -2.91 -17.41 0.77
CA PRO A 192 -2.18 -17.90 -0.40
C PRO A 192 -3.07 -17.95 -1.65
N THR A 193 -2.47 -17.68 -2.81
CA THR A 193 -3.18 -17.71 -4.10
C THR A 193 -2.27 -18.06 -5.26
N GLN A 194 -2.85 -18.59 -6.32
CA GLN A 194 -2.20 -18.78 -7.62
C GLN A 194 -2.53 -17.64 -8.59
N ARG A 195 -3.40 -16.70 -8.18
CA ARG A 195 -3.73 -15.53 -8.97
C ARG A 195 -2.56 -14.56 -8.98
N TYR A 196 -2.38 -13.87 -10.10
CA TYR A 196 -1.51 -12.72 -10.14
C TYR A 196 -2.08 -11.60 -9.26
N VAL A 197 -1.20 -10.91 -8.56
CA VAL A 197 -1.52 -9.76 -7.70
C VAL A 197 -0.54 -8.65 -8.05
N GLN A 198 -1.03 -7.46 -8.38
CA GLN A 198 -0.19 -6.28 -8.55
C GLN A 198 -0.36 -5.35 -7.35
N ALA A 199 0.75 -5.00 -6.70
CA ALA A 199 0.77 -4.11 -5.54
C ALA A 199 1.71 -2.91 -5.79
N GLY A 200 1.23 -1.69 -5.55
CA GLY A 200 1.98 -0.45 -5.76
C GLY A 200 1.14 0.65 -6.41
N TYR A 201 1.75 1.41 -7.32
CA TYR A 201 1.06 2.46 -8.06
C TYR A 201 1.65 2.67 -9.45
N ASP A 202 0.87 3.23 -10.35
CA ASP A 202 1.29 3.63 -11.70
C ASP A 202 0.56 4.90 -12.10
N THR A 203 1.21 5.73 -12.90
CA THR A 203 0.61 6.96 -13.43
C THR A 203 0.36 6.82 -14.93
N ILE A 204 -0.37 7.77 -15.49
CA ILE A 204 -0.49 7.91 -16.95
C ILE A 204 0.90 7.93 -17.58
N ASP A 205 1.07 7.13 -18.64
CA ASP A 205 2.34 6.89 -19.35
C ASP A 205 3.49 6.37 -18.46
N SER A 206 3.16 5.90 -17.24
CA SER A 206 4.10 5.43 -16.22
C SER A 206 5.22 6.42 -15.89
N SER A 207 4.93 7.71 -15.97
CA SER A 207 5.88 8.79 -15.65
C SER A 207 6.46 8.66 -14.23
N HIS A 208 5.65 8.14 -13.31
CA HIS A 208 5.99 7.67 -11.98
C HIS A 208 5.26 6.34 -11.72
N HIS A 209 5.97 5.36 -11.17
CA HIS A 209 5.42 4.04 -10.87
C HIS A 209 6.24 3.35 -9.79
N PHE A 210 5.64 2.39 -9.10
CA PHE A 210 6.34 1.49 -8.19
C PHE A 210 5.60 0.15 -8.09
N SER A 211 6.35 -0.95 -8.14
CA SER A 211 5.85 -2.30 -7.87
C SER A 211 6.44 -2.80 -6.56
N ILE A 212 5.60 -3.15 -5.59
CA ILE A 212 6.02 -3.75 -4.32
C ILE A 212 6.56 -5.16 -4.60
N THR A 213 7.68 -5.51 -3.97
CA THR A 213 8.29 -6.84 -4.07
C THR A 213 7.25 -7.94 -3.78
N GLY A 214 7.20 -8.96 -4.64
CA GLY A 214 6.17 -10.02 -4.60
C GLY A 214 5.01 -9.80 -5.59
N SER A 215 4.88 -8.60 -6.16
CA SER A 215 3.90 -8.34 -7.23
C SER A 215 4.13 -9.24 -8.43
N LEU A 216 3.04 -9.85 -8.92
CA LEU A 216 2.98 -10.83 -10.01
C LEU A 216 3.87 -12.07 -9.81
N GLN A 217 4.30 -12.31 -8.58
CA GLN A 217 5.09 -13.49 -8.19
C GLN A 217 4.25 -14.42 -7.29
N ASN A 218 4.79 -15.62 -7.03
CA ASN A 218 4.08 -16.64 -6.26
C ASN A 218 4.10 -16.43 -4.73
N ASP A 219 4.94 -15.53 -4.19
CA ASP A 219 5.11 -15.32 -2.73
C ASP A 219 4.43 -14.03 -2.22
N ILE A 220 3.18 -13.84 -2.59
CA ILE A 220 2.39 -12.67 -2.15
C ILE A 220 2.09 -12.70 -0.64
N THR A 221 2.20 -13.87 0.00
CA THR A 221 2.05 -14.07 1.45
C THR A 221 3.14 -13.40 2.28
N SER A 222 4.21 -12.93 1.64
CA SER A 222 5.28 -12.17 2.30
C SER A 222 4.92 -10.71 2.59
N LEU A 223 3.88 -10.15 1.94
CA LEU A 223 3.50 -8.74 2.07
C LEU A 223 3.30 -8.25 3.52
N PRO A 224 2.66 -9.01 4.43
CA PRO A 224 2.48 -8.60 5.84
C PRO A 224 3.80 -8.49 6.62
N HIS A 225 4.90 -9.01 6.07
CA HIS A 225 6.24 -8.96 6.66
C HIS A 225 7.18 -7.99 5.91
N SER A 226 6.70 -7.37 4.83
CA SER A 226 7.47 -6.46 3.99
C SER A 226 7.27 -4.99 4.40
N SER A 227 8.27 -4.13 4.16
CA SER A 227 8.17 -2.69 4.47
C SER A 227 9.25 -1.86 3.78
N ASN A 228 9.00 -0.58 3.53
CA ASN A 228 10.01 0.45 3.25
C ASN A 228 10.17 1.50 4.37
N VAL A 229 9.43 1.37 5.47
CA VAL A 229 9.43 2.30 6.61
C VAL A 229 9.69 1.61 7.95
N ASN A 230 10.23 0.38 7.91
CA ASN A 230 10.54 -0.43 9.09
C ASN A 230 9.31 -0.71 10.00
N VAL A 231 8.13 -0.81 9.40
CA VAL A 231 6.89 -1.25 10.06
C VAL A 231 6.35 -2.45 9.27
N PRO A 232 6.39 -3.68 9.81
CA PRO A 232 5.96 -4.87 9.09
C PRO A 232 4.55 -4.70 8.48
N GLY A 233 4.44 -5.01 7.19
CA GLY A 233 3.19 -4.92 6.45
C GLY A 233 2.84 -3.50 5.99
N ARG A 234 3.71 -2.51 6.18
CA ARG A 234 3.46 -1.12 5.80
C ARG A 234 4.45 -0.60 4.77
N TRP A 235 3.89 0.04 3.75
CA TRP A 235 4.61 0.80 2.74
C TRP A 235 4.13 2.24 2.72
N ALA A 236 5.02 3.22 2.66
CA ALA A 236 4.67 4.64 2.57
C ALA A 236 5.42 5.34 1.44
N PHE A 237 4.70 6.16 0.68
CA PHE A 237 5.22 6.88 -0.47
C PHE A 237 4.81 8.34 -0.40
N ARG A 238 5.76 9.26 -0.61
CA ARG A 238 5.45 10.66 -0.91
C ARG A 238 5.05 10.78 -2.38
N THR A 239 3.94 11.45 -2.64
CA THR A 239 3.24 11.45 -3.93
C THR A 239 2.77 12.82 -4.39
N ASP A 240 2.99 13.91 -3.65
CA ASP A 240 2.69 15.28 -4.12
C ASP A 240 3.56 15.70 -5.32
N HIS A 241 4.80 15.21 -5.36
CA HIS A 241 5.71 15.40 -6.47
C HIS A 241 6.64 14.18 -6.54
N GLY A 242 7.13 13.86 -7.73
CA GLY A 242 8.09 12.78 -7.94
C GLY A 242 9.30 13.27 -8.72
N SER A 243 10.46 12.72 -8.38
CA SER A 243 11.57 12.66 -9.33
C SER A 243 11.33 11.49 -10.28
N ARG A 244 11.65 11.65 -11.57
CA ARG A 244 11.61 10.59 -12.59
C ARG A 244 12.65 9.53 -12.21
N GLY A 245 12.27 8.58 -11.36
CA GLY A 245 13.21 7.68 -10.72
C GLY A 245 14.14 8.40 -9.74
N CYS A 246 14.80 7.62 -8.89
CA CYS A 246 15.79 8.16 -7.97
C CYS A 246 17.05 8.51 -8.78
N GLN A 247 17.58 9.71 -8.57
CA GLN A 247 18.83 10.12 -9.20
C GLN A 247 20.02 9.58 -8.39
N PHE A 248 20.88 8.77 -9.01
CA PHE A 248 22.19 8.40 -8.47
C PHE A 248 23.26 9.15 -9.25
N ASN A 249 24.04 10.00 -8.59
CA ASN A 249 25.08 10.84 -9.23
C ASN A 249 24.60 11.59 -10.48
N GLY A 250 23.41 12.17 -10.44
CA GLY A 250 22.84 12.95 -11.55
C GLY A 250 22.31 12.13 -12.73
N ASN A 251 22.29 10.79 -12.65
CA ASN A 251 21.68 9.91 -13.64
C ASN A 251 20.41 9.25 -13.09
N VAL A 252 19.39 9.11 -13.95
CA VAL A 252 18.15 8.38 -13.63
C VAL A 252 18.46 6.89 -13.44
N ALA A 253 18.25 6.36 -12.24
CA ALA A 253 18.39 4.94 -11.94
C ALA A 253 17.02 4.25 -11.86
N SER A 254 16.96 2.96 -12.22
CA SER A 254 15.77 2.15 -11.98
C SER A 254 15.53 1.99 -10.47
N LEU A 255 14.26 2.00 -10.06
CA LEU A 255 13.86 1.93 -8.64
C LEU A 255 14.42 0.72 -7.87
N THR A 256 14.79 -0.35 -8.58
CA THR A 256 15.51 -1.52 -8.03
C THR A 256 16.87 -1.17 -7.41
N ASN A 257 17.54 -0.12 -7.90
CA ASN A 257 18.83 0.33 -7.36
C ASN A 257 18.69 1.38 -6.24
N CYS A 258 17.46 1.75 -5.86
CA CYS A 258 17.19 2.79 -4.87
C CYS A 258 17.01 2.30 -3.44
N MET A 259 17.12 0.98 -3.22
CA MET A 259 17.07 0.40 -1.88
C MET A 259 17.99 1.08 -0.85
N PRO A 260 19.16 1.68 -1.17
CA PRO A 260 19.97 2.33 -0.14
C PRO A 260 19.57 3.77 0.19
N TYR A 261 18.67 4.43 -0.56
CA TYR A 261 18.38 5.86 -0.34
C TYR A 261 17.05 6.14 0.36
N PHE A 262 16.17 5.14 0.51
CA PHE A 262 15.12 5.16 1.54
C PHE A 262 15.66 4.77 2.94
N LEU A 263 16.91 4.29 3.01
CA LEU A 263 17.60 3.88 4.23
C LEU A 263 18.16 5.05 5.08
N PHE A 264 18.02 6.31 4.64
CA PHE A 264 18.30 7.46 5.53
C PHE A 264 17.15 7.79 6.49
N ALA A 265 15.99 7.16 6.36
CA ALA A 265 14.84 7.37 7.25
C ALA A 265 14.96 6.66 8.63
N ALA A 266 16.05 5.94 8.89
CA ALA A 266 16.29 5.30 10.19
C ALA A 266 17.73 5.56 10.69
N ARG A 267 18.03 6.82 11.01
CA ARG A 267 19.11 7.14 11.96
C ARG A 267 18.48 7.59 13.27
N LEU A 268 18.28 6.64 14.18
CA LEU A 268 18.56 6.77 15.62
C LEU A 268 19.06 5.42 16.12
#